data_AF-A0A2S4LBX7-F1
#
_entry.id   AF-A0A2S4LBX7-F1
#
_cell.length_a   1.000
_cell.length_b   1.000
_cell.length_c   1.000
_cell.angle_alpha   90.00
_cell.angle_beta   90.00
_cell.angle_gamma   90.00
#
_symmetry.space_group_name_H-M   'P 1'
#
loop_
_entity.id
_entity.type
_entity.pdbx_description
1 polymer ?
#
loop_
_entity_poly.entity_id
_entity_poly.type
_entity_poly.pdbx_seq_one_letter_code
_entity_poly.pdbx_strand_id
1 'polypeptide(L)'
;MYRQGAKDLDQFKDRRQFKRTDMAQQGVAVFADGTRVPCIIHDMSDPDAEKGFGMRVELINVPNSKVPHSFQVHLPSGRVIQYSPGWAEAL
;
A
#
# COMPACT_ATOMS: atom_id res chain seq x y z
N MET A 1 -10.59 -43.42 -13.02
CA MET A 1 -9.49 -43.15 -12.08
C MET A 1 -9.35 -41.64 -11.94
N TYR A 2 -9.48 -41.11 -10.72
CA TYR A 2 -9.44 -39.68 -10.45
C TYR A 2 -8.02 -39.21 -10.11
N ARG A 3 -7.72 -37.96 -10.51
CA ARG A 3 -6.79 -36.99 -9.89
C ARG A 3 -5.28 -37.22 -10.06
N GLN A 4 -4.67 -36.42 -10.94
CA GLN A 4 -3.32 -35.87 -10.74
C GLN A 4 -3.03 -34.75 -11.76
N GLY A 5 -3.72 -33.62 -11.63
CA GLY A 5 -3.44 -32.45 -12.47
C GLY A 5 -3.65 -31.09 -11.80
N ALA A 6 -4.03 -31.07 -10.52
CA ALA A 6 -4.43 -29.85 -9.81
C ALA A 6 -3.54 -29.54 -8.60
N LYS A 7 -2.26 -29.94 -8.61
CA LYS A 7 -1.32 -29.64 -7.51
C LYS A 7 -0.21 -28.65 -7.87
N ASP A 8 -0.07 -28.26 -9.13
CA ASP A 8 1.02 -27.35 -9.56
C ASP A 8 0.59 -25.88 -9.78
N LEU A 9 -0.68 -25.54 -9.59
CA LEU A 9 -1.16 -24.15 -9.71
C LEU A 9 -0.99 -23.32 -8.43
N ASP A 10 -0.74 -23.96 -7.28
CA ASP A 10 -0.51 -23.29 -5.98
C ASP A 10 0.96 -22.86 -5.76
N GLN A 11 1.81 -22.93 -6.79
CA GLN A 11 3.23 -22.57 -6.71
C GLN A 11 3.55 -21.14 -7.13
N PHE A 12 2.56 -20.23 -7.18
CA PHE A 12 2.87 -18.81 -7.04
C PHE A 12 3.24 -18.56 -5.59
N LYS A 13 4.48 -18.96 -5.22
CA LYS A 13 5.13 -18.54 -3.98
C LYS A 13 4.94 -17.05 -3.89
N ASP A 14 4.22 -16.63 -2.85
CA ASP A 14 4.07 -15.25 -2.49
C ASP A 14 5.48 -14.65 -2.44
N ARG A 15 5.82 -13.85 -3.46
CA ARG A 15 7.14 -13.21 -3.56
C ARG A 15 7.25 -12.03 -2.60
N ARG A 16 6.19 -11.72 -1.87
CA ARG A 16 6.16 -10.62 -0.92
C ARG A 16 6.91 -11.05 0.33
N GLN A 17 7.86 -10.23 0.71
CA GLN A 17 8.72 -10.47 1.86
C GLN A 17 7.94 -10.46 3.18
N PHE A 18 6.72 -9.88 3.21
CA PHE A 18 5.93 -9.62 4.42
C PHE A 18 4.43 -9.79 4.20
N LYS A 19 3.72 -10.22 5.25
CA LYS A 19 2.27 -10.45 5.25
C LYS A 19 1.52 -9.12 5.35
N ARG A 20 0.58 -8.87 4.45
CA ARG A 20 -0.27 -7.66 4.46
C ARG A 20 -1.71 -8.02 4.80
N THR A 21 -2.38 -7.13 5.53
CA THR A 21 -3.80 -7.24 5.85
C THR A 21 -4.60 -6.37 4.89
N ASP A 22 -5.52 -6.97 4.14
CA ASP A 22 -6.48 -6.25 3.30
C ASP A 22 -7.47 -5.50 4.20
N MET A 23 -7.67 -4.20 3.96
CA MET A 23 -8.45 -3.35 4.88
C MET A 23 -9.31 -2.26 4.23
N ALA A 24 -9.13 -1.95 2.95
CA ALA A 24 -9.95 -1.00 2.18
C ALA A 24 -10.42 0.22 3.01
N GLN A 25 -9.49 0.87 3.70
CA GLN A 25 -9.79 1.90 4.70
C GLN A 25 -9.63 3.30 4.09
N GLN A 26 -10.58 4.20 4.35
CA GLN A 26 -10.45 5.59 3.93
C GLN A 26 -9.42 6.34 4.79
N GLY A 27 -8.64 7.21 4.17
CA GLY A 27 -7.66 8.08 4.81
C GLY A 27 -7.49 9.40 4.07
N VAL A 28 -6.52 10.19 4.51
CA VAL A 28 -6.15 11.45 3.86
C VAL A 28 -4.65 11.49 3.61
N ALA A 29 -4.26 11.62 2.35
CA ALA A 29 -2.90 11.94 1.97
C ALA A 29 -2.67 13.45 2.07
N VAL A 30 -1.55 13.86 2.67
CA VAL A 30 -1.15 15.25 2.85
C VAL A 30 0.21 15.44 2.16
N PHE A 31 0.22 16.30 1.15
CA PHE A 31 1.42 16.65 0.39
C PHE A 31 2.21 17.75 1.10
N ALA A 32 3.48 17.93 0.71
CA ALA A 32 4.38 18.91 1.32
C ALA A 32 3.91 20.37 1.14
N ASP A 33 3.13 20.65 0.11
CA ASP A 33 2.50 21.95 -0.14
C ASP A 33 1.22 22.20 0.68
N GLY A 34 0.84 21.23 1.53
CA GLY A 34 -0.37 21.28 2.36
C GLY A 34 -1.63 20.76 1.65
N THR A 35 -1.55 20.33 0.39
CA THR A 35 -2.68 19.74 -0.33
C THR A 35 -3.14 18.47 0.38
N ARG A 36 -4.46 18.36 0.61
CA ARG A 36 -5.08 17.22 1.28
C ARG A 36 -5.95 16.46 0.28
N VAL A 37 -5.66 15.18 0.11
CA VAL A 37 -6.26 14.32 -0.90
C VAL A 37 -6.90 13.12 -0.23
N PRO A 38 -8.20 12.85 -0.45
CA PRO A 38 -8.81 11.62 0.02
C PRO A 38 -8.12 10.39 -0.59
N CYS A 39 -7.87 9.37 0.21
CA CYS A 39 -7.23 8.15 -0.26
C CYS A 39 -7.89 6.88 0.29
N ILE A 40 -7.66 5.76 -0.39
CA ILE A 40 -8.05 4.41 0.06
C ILE A 40 -6.78 3.60 0.32
N ILE A 41 -6.69 3.04 1.52
CA ILE A 41 -5.63 2.13 1.95
C ILE A 41 -6.14 0.72 1.69
N HIS A 42 -5.61 0.08 0.64
CA HIS A 42 -6.05 -1.25 0.21
C HIS A 42 -5.53 -2.33 1.16
N ASP A 43 -4.22 -2.26 1.43
CA ASP A 43 -3.51 -3.22 2.27
C ASP A 43 -2.37 -2.53 3.03
N MET A 44 -2.08 -3.04 4.22
CA MET A 44 -1.00 -2.56 5.09
C MET A 44 -0.35 -3.75 5.82
N SER A 45 0.98 -3.80 5.88
CA SER A 45 1.68 -4.73 6.78
C SER A 45 1.63 -4.23 8.22
N ASP A 46 1.87 -5.12 9.19
CA ASP A 46 1.85 -4.72 10.60
C ASP A 46 3.00 -3.73 10.85
N PRO A 47 2.67 -2.47 11.17
CA PRO A 47 3.66 -1.43 11.24
C PRO A 47 4.45 -1.44 12.56
N ASP A 48 4.07 -2.28 13.53
CA ASP A 48 4.74 -2.43 14.82
C ASP A 48 5.56 -3.74 14.89
N ALA A 49 5.33 -4.68 13.96
CA ALA A 49 6.05 -5.94 13.88
C ALA A 49 7.34 -5.89 13.04
N GLU A 50 7.53 -4.88 12.18
CA GLU A 50 8.51 -4.95 11.09
C GLU A 50 9.41 -3.70 10.98
N LYS A 51 10.70 -3.90 10.63
CA LYS A 51 11.68 -2.82 10.38
C LYS A 51 11.36 -1.95 9.16
N GLY A 52 10.46 -2.42 8.30
CA GLY A 52 9.93 -1.68 7.15
C GLY A 52 8.50 -2.14 6.90
N PHE A 53 7.59 -1.20 6.68
CA PHE A 53 6.18 -1.49 6.46
C PHE A 53 5.83 -1.27 4.98
N GLY A 54 5.02 -2.16 4.42
CA GLY A 54 4.49 -2.05 3.07
C GLY A 54 3.03 -1.62 3.11
N MET A 55 2.69 -0.55 2.40
CA MET A 55 1.31 -0.08 2.30
C MET A 55 0.95 0.16 0.82
N ARG A 56 -0.28 -0.18 0.45
CA ARG A 56 -0.84 0.17 -0.86
C ARG A 56 -1.93 1.22 -0.69
N VAL A 57 -1.70 2.38 -1.30
CA VAL A 57 -2.60 3.52 -1.23
C VAL A 57 -3.06 3.92 -2.62
N GLU A 58 -4.34 4.23 -2.76
CA GLU A 58 -4.95 4.84 -3.93
C GLU A 58 -5.35 6.27 -3.61
N LEU A 59 -4.86 7.24 -4.37
CA LEU A 59 -5.21 8.65 -4.25
C LEU A 59 -6.40 8.96 -5.14
N ILE A 60 -7.46 9.56 -4.57
CA ILE A 60 -8.69 9.84 -5.32
C ILE A 60 -8.57 11.18 -6.03
N ASN A 61 -8.93 11.21 -7.32
CA ASN A 61 -8.93 12.42 -8.17
C ASN A 61 -7.56 13.11 -8.32
N VAL A 62 -6.46 12.37 -8.15
CA VAL A 62 -5.10 12.88 -8.40
C VAL A 62 -4.48 12.15 -9.59
N PRO A 63 -4.11 12.86 -10.67
CA PRO A 63 -3.39 12.24 -11.76
C PRO A 63 -1.97 11.86 -11.33
N ASN A 64 -1.45 10.75 -11.85
CA ASN A 64 -0.12 10.22 -11.48
C ASN A 64 1.01 11.26 -11.59
N SER A 65 0.94 12.16 -12.59
CA SER A 65 1.95 13.21 -12.80
C SER A 65 2.01 14.28 -11.71
N LYS A 66 0.99 14.34 -10.83
CA LYS A 66 0.92 15.29 -9.70
C LYS A 66 1.16 14.61 -8.35
N VAL A 67 1.46 13.32 -8.33
CA VAL A 67 1.77 12.61 -7.09
C VAL A 67 3.23 12.90 -6.71
N PRO A 68 3.50 13.47 -5.52
CA PRO A 68 4.86 13.74 -5.09
C PRO A 68 5.62 12.45 -4.77
N HIS A 69 6.95 12.53 -4.79
CA HIS A 69 7.85 11.40 -4.49
C HIS A 69 7.65 10.85 -3.06
N SER A 70 7.21 11.68 -2.12
CA SER A 70 6.72 11.22 -0.82
C SER A 70 5.64 12.15 -0.28
N PHE A 71 4.76 11.61 0.56
CA PHE A 71 3.68 12.32 1.22
C PHE A 71 3.28 11.63 2.53
N GLN A 72 2.54 12.33 3.38
CA GLN A 72 2.02 11.77 4.63
C GLN A 72 0.65 11.15 4.39
N VAL A 73 0.37 10.00 4.99
CA VAL A 73 -0.95 9.36 5.01
C VAL A 73 -1.47 9.39 6.43
N HIS A 74 -2.60 10.05 6.62
CA HIS A 74 -3.31 10.15 7.89
C HIS A 74 -4.39 9.08 7.92
N LEU A 75 -4.25 8.15 8.86
CA LEU A 75 -5.23 7.10 9.11
C LEU A 75 -6.32 7.62 10.06
N PRO A 76 -7.55 7.09 9.97
CA PRO A 76 -8.63 7.40 10.92
C PRO A 76 -8.28 7.10 12.39
N SER A 77 -7.32 6.20 12.64
CA SER A 77 -6.81 5.92 13.98
C SER A 77 -5.99 7.07 14.60
N GLY A 78 -5.72 8.14 13.83
CA GLY A 78 -4.83 9.24 14.21
C GLY A 78 -3.35 8.96 13.91
N ARG A 79 -3.00 7.75 13.43
CA ARG A 79 -1.64 7.42 12.99
C ARG A 79 -1.30 8.20 11.71
N VAL A 80 -0.10 8.74 11.66
CA VAL A 80 0.47 9.39 10.47
C VAL A 80 1.64 8.56 9.97
N ILE A 81 1.65 8.28 8.67
CA ILE A 81 2.65 7.44 8.02
C ILE A 81 3.31 8.24 6.89
N GLN A 82 4.65 8.35 6.91
CA GLN A 82 5.38 8.86 5.76
C GLN A 82 5.40 7.79 4.67
N TYR A 83 4.86 8.10 3.50
CA TYR A 83 4.71 7.19 2.38
C TYR A 83 5.57 7.64 1.20
N SER A 84 6.38 6.71 0.70
CA SER A 84 7.15 6.86 -0.54
C SER A 84 6.71 5.76 -1.50
N PRO A 85 6.03 6.07 -2.62
CA PRO A 85 5.61 5.06 -3.57
C PRO A 85 6.83 4.36 -4.18
N GLY A 86 6.88 3.03 -4.15
CA GLY A 86 8.04 2.27 -4.64
C GLY A 86 8.36 2.42 -6.13
N TRP A 87 7.40 2.91 -6.95
CA TRP A 87 7.66 3.26 -8.34
C TRP A 87 8.37 4.61 -8.52
N ALA A 88 8.36 5.46 -7.49
CA ALA A 88 9.01 6.78 -7.52
C ALA A 88 10.54 6.69 -7.33
N GLU A 89 11.06 5.59 -6.78
CA GLU A 89 12.52 5.31 -6.72
C GLU A 89 13.08 4.76 -8.04
N ALA A 90 12.21 4.34 -8.97
CA ALA A 90 12.61 3.75 -10.25
C ALA A 90 12.62 4.75 -11.43
N LEU A 91 12.32 6.04 -11.17
CA LEU A 91 12.36 7.16 -12.12
C LEU A 91 13.49 8.12 -11.75
#